data_AF-A0A1D9Q1G5-F1
#
_entry.id   AF-A0A1D9Q1G5-F1
#
_cell.length_a   1.000
_cell.length_b   1.000
_cell.length_c   1.000
_cell.angle_alpha   90.00
_cell.angle_beta   90.00
_cell.angle_gamma   90.00
#
_symmetry.space_group_name_H-M   'P 1'
#
loop_
_entity.id
_entity.type
_entity.pdbx_description
1 polymer ?
#
loop_
_entity_poly.entity_id
_entity_poly.type
_entity_poly.pdbx_seq_one_letter_code
_entity_poly.pdbx_strand_id
1 'polypeptide(L)'
;MLGDNCGSSYLNDGYKDMLLNRLQDEDYLLKNGETLEAIVNRLIPDFENEYKRRVNVMKLPGHRVYIAGLRGDERMNRIGPAEKRFKTNNLLMNKSDYEDISGPLLTRISALLENQIEQAVAKDLVVKVCVKIIRCMKLTECSKKVFLVAVASGAVLRALDKKNGPERISQSSYGFLRREPWQPKVYPGHERAKAKESELDGEKYVATIDYFMIKGKPVRPDHQFPSFPTYHTFAIDAERFLCEELLYVSDTATESHCSRRNIKNADAQITGRIIVDMTFLRDKNIIKPVFPEEVSSGMKHYRVDYELVAIVEGRALRYEARSLAGEGGKVWGNGRFSIAAAFREGTA
;
A
#
# COMPACT_ATOMS: atom_id res chain seq x y z
N MET A 1 -10.66 -10.82 -4.73
CA MET A 1 -11.32 -9.57 -5.11
C MET A 1 -10.24 -8.59 -5.53
N LEU A 2 -10.16 -8.31 -6.83
CA LEU A 2 -9.43 -7.15 -7.32
C LEU A 2 -10.34 -5.93 -7.12
N GLY A 3 -9.83 -4.88 -6.48
CA GLY A 3 -10.48 -3.57 -6.55
C GLY A 3 -10.42 -3.10 -8.00
N ASP A 4 -11.45 -2.37 -8.44
CA ASP A 4 -11.40 -1.71 -9.74
C ASP A 4 -11.07 -0.23 -9.56
N ASN A 5 -10.17 0.23 -10.42
CA ASN A 5 -9.66 1.59 -10.43
C ASN A 5 -10.70 2.51 -11.09
N CYS A 6 -11.75 2.86 -10.34
CA CYS A 6 -12.93 3.59 -10.81
C CYS A 6 -13.16 4.93 -10.08
N GLY A 7 -12.08 5.56 -9.63
CA GLY A 7 -12.14 6.84 -8.91
C GLY A 7 -12.67 7.99 -9.76
N SER A 8 -13.05 9.09 -9.10
CA SER A 8 -13.54 10.28 -9.81
C SER A 8 -12.51 10.85 -10.79
N SER A 9 -11.20 10.65 -10.56
CA SER A 9 -10.12 11.08 -11.47
C SER A 9 -10.24 10.48 -12.87
N TYR A 10 -10.79 9.27 -13.02
CA TYR A 10 -10.97 8.61 -14.32
C TYR A 10 -12.00 9.34 -15.20
N LEU A 11 -12.89 10.14 -14.61
CA LEU A 11 -13.75 11.04 -15.39
C LEU A 11 -12.96 12.18 -16.04
N ASN A 12 -11.83 12.59 -15.44
CA ASN A 12 -10.97 13.61 -16.02
C ASN A 12 -10.16 13.03 -17.18
N ASP A 13 -9.75 11.77 -17.06
CA ASP A 13 -9.07 11.04 -18.13
C ASP A 13 -10.02 10.83 -19.33
N GLY A 14 -11.26 10.39 -19.08
CA GLY A 14 -12.27 10.29 -20.14
C GLY A 14 -12.60 11.65 -20.81
N TYR A 15 -12.61 12.74 -20.03
CA TYR A 15 -12.77 14.09 -20.58
C TYR A 15 -11.57 14.51 -21.43
N LYS A 16 -10.34 14.20 -20.98
CA LYS A 16 -9.11 14.44 -21.72
C LYS A 16 -9.10 13.67 -23.04
N ASP A 17 -9.40 12.38 -23.02
CA ASP A 17 -9.41 11.53 -24.21
C ASP A 17 -10.45 12.00 -25.22
N MET A 18 -11.65 12.36 -24.75
CA MET A 18 -12.68 12.95 -25.61
C MET A 18 -12.20 14.25 -26.28
N LEU A 19 -11.54 15.15 -25.53
CA LEU A 19 -11.01 16.39 -26.09
C LEU A 19 -9.86 16.15 -27.08
N LEU A 20 -8.90 15.28 -26.75
CA LEU A 20 -7.79 14.91 -27.63
C LEU A 20 -8.30 14.36 -28.95
N ASN A 21 -9.19 13.36 -28.90
CA ASN A 21 -9.78 12.76 -30.10
C ASN A 21 -10.55 13.77 -30.95
N ARG A 22 -11.28 14.69 -30.32
CA ARG A 22 -12.10 15.66 -31.05
C ARG A 22 -11.27 16.75 -31.70
N LEU A 23 -10.17 17.15 -31.06
CA LEU A 23 -9.29 18.23 -31.50
C LEU A 23 -8.08 17.76 -32.33
N GLN A 24 -7.92 16.45 -32.55
CA GLN A 24 -6.74 15.86 -33.19
C GLN A 24 -6.42 16.44 -34.58
N ASP A 25 -7.43 16.83 -35.36
CA ASP A 25 -7.26 17.38 -36.72
C ASP A 25 -7.18 18.92 -36.74
N GLU A 26 -7.11 19.57 -35.58
CA GLU A 26 -7.14 21.03 -35.46
C GLU A 26 -5.72 21.64 -35.36
N ASP A 27 -4.83 21.24 -36.28
CA ASP A 27 -3.40 21.63 -36.28
C ASP A 27 -3.16 23.15 -36.21
N TYR A 28 -4.12 23.95 -36.67
CA TYR A 28 -4.06 25.41 -36.61
C TYR A 28 -4.06 25.97 -35.17
N LEU A 29 -4.39 25.15 -34.17
CA LEU A 29 -4.29 25.49 -32.74
C LEU A 29 -2.85 25.39 -32.23
N LEU A 30 -1.99 24.61 -32.89
CA LEU A 30 -0.61 24.32 -32.46
C LEU A 30 0.33 25.46 -32.90
N LYS A 31 0.26 26.61 -32.22
CA LYS A 31 1.12 27.78 -32.48
C LYS A 31 2.13 28.00 -31.37
N ASN A 32 3.27 28.61 -31.68
CA ASN A 32 4.28 29.03 -30.70
C ASN A 32 4.82 27.89 -29.80
N GLY A 33 4.92 26.66 -30.33
CA GLY A 33 5.42 25.49 -29.59
C GLY A 33 4.39 24.88 -28.63
N GLU A 34 3.13 25.31 -28.70
CA GLU A 34 2.05 24.75 -27.90
C GLU A 34 1.58 23.39 -28.47
N THR A 35 1.47 22.39 -27.60
CA THR A 35 0.99 21.05 -27.97
C THR A 35 -0.50 20.90 -27.71
N LEU A 36 -1.14 19.95 -28.38
CA LEU A 36 -2.56 19.66 -28.18
C LEU A 36 -2.83 19.24 -26.73
N GLU A 37 -1.95 18.43 -26.16
CA GLU A 37 -2.01 18.02 -24.76
C GLU A 37 -1.93 19.21 -23.81
N ALA A 38 -1.09 20.21 -24.10
CA ALA A 38 -1.00 21.42 -23.29
C ALA A 38 -2.32 22.21 -23.34
N ILE A 39 -2.95 22.30 -24.51
CA ILE A 39 -4.28 22.92 -24.67
C ILE A 39 -5.33 22.20 -23.84
N VAL A 40 -5.40 20.86 -23.96
CA VAL A 40 -6.39 20.06 -23.24
C VAL A 40 -6.16 20.08 -21.73
N ASN A 41 -4.91 19.96 -21.28
CA ASN A 41 -4.58 19.96 -19.84
C ASN A 41 -5.01 21.27 -19.15
N ARG A 42 -5.01 22.40 -19.85
CA ARG A 42 -5.50 23.70 -19.32
C ARG A 42 -7.01 23.71 -19.06
N LEU A 43 -7.79 22.82 -19.68
CA LEU A 43 -9.25 22.74 -19.55
C LEU A 43 -9.68 21.82 -18.40
N ILE A 44 -8.79 20.94 -17.93
CA ILE A 44 -9.07 19.95 -16.88
C ILE A 44 -9.47 20.60 -15.54
N PRO A 45 -8.81 21.67 -15.05
CA PRO A 45 -9.19 22.28 -13.76
C PRO A 45 -10.63 22.82 -13.73
N ASP A 46 -11.09 23.44 -14.82
CA ASP A 46 -12.45 23.95 -14.94
C ASP A 46 -13.47 22.81 -14.99
N PHE A 47 -13.15 21.74 -15.72
CA PHE A 47 -13.96 20.53 -15.72
C PHE A 47 -14.08 19.91 -14.32
N GLU A 48 -12.97 19.73 -13.61
CA GLU A 48 -12.93 19.13 -12.27
C GLU A 48 -13.73 19.95 -11.24
N ASN A 49 -13.57 21.27 -11.26
CA ASN A 49 -14.08 22.13 -10.19
C ASN A 49 -15.49 22.67 -10.45
N GLU A 50 -15.82 23.00 -11.69
CA GLU A 50 -17.09 23.66 -12.03
C GLU A 50 -18.09 22.67 -12.63
N TYR A 51 -17.70 21.97 -13.68
CA TYR A 51 -18.66 21.18 -14.45
C TYR A 51 -18.96 19.82 -13.82
N LYS A 52 -17.94 19.05 -13.46
CA LYS A 52 -18.08 17.73 -12.84
C LYS A 52 -18.85 17.75 -11.52
N ARG A 53 -18.74 18.85 -10.75
CA ARG A 53 -19.39 18.98 -9.45
C ARG A 53 -20.84 19.47 -9.52
N ARG A 54 -21.20 20.20 -10.59
CA ARG A 54 -22.49 20.92 -10.68
C ARG A 54 -23.42 20.36 -11.75
N VAL A 55 -22.90 19.65 -12.75
CA VAL A 55 -23.70 19.15 -13.87
C VAL A 55 -24.60 18.01 -13.41
N ASN A 56 -25.89 18.20 -13.61
CA ASN A 56 -26.87 17.12 -13.51
C ASN A 56 -27.15 16.58 -14.91
N VAL A 57 -26.48 15.48 -15.26
CA VAL A 57 -26.65 14.77 -16.54
C VAL A 57 -28.09 14.36 -16.85
N MET A 58 -28.97 14.33 -15.84
CA MET A 58 -30.39 13.97 -16.00
C MET A 58 -31.33 15.16 -16.26
N LYS A 59 -30.85 16.41 -16.19
CA LYS A 59 -31.73 17.59 -16.23
C LYS A 59 -31.50 18.58 -17.37
N LEU A 60 -30.31 18.60 -17.99
CA LEU A 60 -29.93 19.23 -19.29
C LEU A 60 -28.41 19.49 -19.25
N PRO A 61 -27.57 18.54 -19.67
CA PRO A 61 -26.13 18.76 -19.72
C PRO A 61 -25.76 19.52 -21.00
N GLY A 62 -25.40 20.80 -20.86
CA GLY A 62 -24.82 21.57 -21.94
C GLY A 62 -23.98 22.70 -21.38
N HIS A 63 -22.71 22.75 -21.75
CA HIS A 63 -21.84 23.87 -21.42
C HIS A 63 -20.90 24.17 -22.59
N ARG A 64 -20.33 25.38 -22.55
CA ARG A 64 -19.36 25.82 -23.56
C ARG A 64 -17.97 25.69 -22.95
N VAL A 65 -17.07 25.05 -23.68
CA VAL A 65 -15.66 24.97 -23.33
C VAL A 65 -14.92 26.00 -24.17
N TYR A 66 -14.36 27.01 -23.52
CA TYR A 66 -13.61 28.05 -24.22
C TYR A 66 -12.24 27.52 -24.66
N ILE A 67 -11.96 27.60 -25.96
CA ILE A 67 -10.68 27.21 -26.56
C ILE A 67 -10.25 28.34 -27.49
N ALA A 68 -9.24 29.10 -27.07
CA ALA A 68 -8.76 30.24 -27.84
C ALA A 68 -8.29 29.80 -29.25
N GLY A 69 -8.78 30.48 -30.29
CA GLY A 69 -8.41 30.21 -31.67
C GLY A 69 -9.21 29.10 -32.35
N LEU A 70 -10.13 28.42 -31.65
CA LEU A 70 -10.97 27.37 -32.23
C LEU A 70 -11.87 27.95 -33.34
N ARG A 71 -11.80 27.33 -34.52
CA ARG A 71 -12.63 27.71 -35.67
C ARG A 71 -13.95 26.98 -35.59
N GLY A 72 -15.05 27.71 -35.78
CA GLY A 72 -16.37 27.11 -35.84
C GLY A 72 -16.54 26.20 -37.06
N ASP A 73 -17.44 25.23 -36.95
CA ASP A 73 -17.73 24.25 -38.00
C ASP A 73 -18.17 24.94 -39.32
N GLU A 74 -18.94 26.03 -39.23
CA GLU A 74 -19.32 26.87 -40.37
C GLU A 74 -18.10 27.40 -41.14
N ARG A 75 -17.08 27.88 -40.43
CA ARG A 75 -15.85 28.41 -41.03
C ARG A 75 -15.01 27.30 -41.67
N MET A 76 -15.14 26.08 -41.16
CA MET A 76 -14.44 24.88 -41.65
C MET A 76 -15.29 24.09 -42.67
N ASN A 77 -16.46 24.60 -43.07
CA ASN A 77 -17.43 23.93 -43.95
C ASN A 77 -17.80 22.51 -43.50
N ARG A 78 -17.89 22.28 -42.18
CA ARG A 78 -18.33 20.99 -41.60
C ARG A 78 -19.84 21.00 -41.45
N ILE A 79 -20.51 20.01 -42.05
CA ILE A 79 -21.97 19.88 -42.06
C ILE A 79 -22.36 18.44 -41.74
N GLY A 80 -23.43 18.25 -40.97
CA GLY A 80 -24.00 16.94 -40.68
C GLY A 80 -23.03 16.05 -39.89
N PRO A 81 -22.71 14.82 -40.34
CA PRO A 81 -21.83 13.90 -39.59
C PRO A 81 -20.40 14.42 -39.35
N ALA A 82 -19.95 15.42 -40.14
CA ALA A 82 -18.63 16.03 -39.98
C ALA A 82 -18.58 17.14 -38.92
N GLU A 83 -19.73 17.55 -38.37
CA GLU A 83 -19.80 18.58 -37.33
C GLU A 83 -19.16 18.11 -36.03
N LYS A 84 -18.24 18.92 -35.50
CA LYS A 84 -17.59 18.67 -34.20
C LYS A 84 -18.22 19.48 -33.08
N ARG A 85 -19.28 20.24 -33.39
CA ARG A 85 -19.97 21.21 -32.51
C ARG A 85 -19.07 22.36 -32.09
N PHE A 86 -18.26 22.85 -33.02
CA PHE A 86 -17.40 24.01 -32.79
C PHE A 86 -18.12 25.30 -33.17
N LYS A 87 -18.10 26.24 -32.24
CA LYS A 87 -18.34 27.67 -32.50
C LYS A 87 -17.02 28.41 -32.36
N THR A 88 -16.97 29.65 -32.86
CA THR A 88 -15.79 30.50 -32.71
C THR A 88 -15.35 30.56 -31.24
N ASN A 89 -14.12 30.10 -30.98
CA ASN A 89 -13.49 29.96 -29.67
C ASN A 89 -14.19 29.02 -28.67
N ASN A 90 -15.15 28.19 -29.08
CA ASN A 90 -15.95 27.40 -28.14
C ASN A 90 -16.31 26.01 -28.68
N LEU A 91 -16.09 24.97 -27.88
CA LEU A 91 -16.69 23.65 -28.08
C LEU A 91 -18.02 23.58 -27.32
N LEU A 92 -19.09 23.12 -28.00
CA LEU A 92 -20.38 22.88 -27.37
C LEU A 92 -20.50 21.43 -26.90
N MET A 93 -20.60 21.26 -25.58
CA MET A 93 -20.82 19.97 -24.93
C MET A 93 -22.32 19.67 -24.85
N ASN A 94 -22.70 18.42 -25.02
CA ASN A 94 -24.09 17.94 -24.88
C ASN A 94 -24.16 16.67 -24.03
N LYS A 95 -25.34 16.03 -23.97
CA LYS A 95 -25.56 14.78 -23.24
C LYS A 95 -24.68 13.62 -23.71
N SER A 96 -24.54 13.41 -25.02
CA SER A 96 -23.75 12.29 -25.55
C SER A 96 -22.28 12.41 -25.14
N ASP A 97 -21.75 13.63 -25.03
CA ASP A 97 -20.38 13.83 -24.55
C ASP A 97 -20.18 13.34 -23.12
N TYR A 98 -21.15 13.58 -22.24
CA TYR A 98 -21.07 13.05 -20.87
C TYR A 98 -21.25 11.54 -20.81
N GLU A 99 -22.03 10.96 -21.74
CA GLU A 99 -22.16 9.51 -21.89
C GLU A 99 -20.83 8.91 -22.35
N ASP A 100 -20.11 9.53 -23.29
CA ASP A 100 -18.79 9.09 -23.74
C ASP A 100 -17.76 9.18 -22.60
N ILE A 101 -17.78 10.26 -21.82
CA ILE A 101 -16.86 10.47 -20.69
C ILE A 101 -17.11 9.49 -19.54
N SER A 102 -18.37 9.24 -19.20
CA SER A 102 -18.74 8.51 -17.98
C SER A 102 -19.16 7.07 -18.22
N GLY A 103 -19.63 6.73 -19.42
CA GLY A 103 -20.19 5.43 -19.78
C GLY A 103 -19.24 4.26 -19.48
N PRO A 104 -18.00 4.27 -19.99
CA PRO A 104 -17.04 3.19 -19.72
C PRO A 104 -16.80 2.96 -18.22
N LEU A 105 -16.75 4.03 -17.43
CA LEU A 105 -16.57 3.97 -15.98
C LEU A 105 -17.82 3.40 -15.27
N LEU A 106 -19.01 3.84 -15.68
CA LEU A 106 -20.28 3.37 -15.11
C LEU A 106 -20.52 1.89 -15.42
N THR A 107 -20.18 1.41 -16.62
CA THR A 107 -20.25 -0.01 -16.98
C THR A 107 -19.35 -0.85 -16.09
N ARG A 108 -18.11 -0.41 -15.86
CA ARG A 108 -17.16 -1.08 -14.96
C ARG A 108 -17.67 -1.13 -13.51
N ILE A 109 -18.23 -0.03 -13.02
CA ILE A 109 -18.85 0.02 -11.68
C ILE A 109 -20.05 -0.94 -11.60
N SER A 110 -20.90 -1.00 -12.63
CA SER A 110 -22.04 -1.94 -12.68
C SER A 110 -21.58 -3.39 -12.59
N ALA A 111 -20.63 -3.77 -13.45
CA ALA A 111 -20.08 -5.13 -13.47
C ALA A 111 -19.43 -5.51 -12.12
N LEU A 112 -18.73 -4.58 -11.47
CA LEU A 112 -18.16 -4.80 -10.15
C LEU A 112 -19.24 -5.01 -9.08
N LEU A 113 -20.31 -4.21 -9.09
CA LEU A 113 -21.43 -4.36 -8.16
C LEU A 113 -22.19 -5.67 -8.39
N GLU A 114 -22.47 -6.01 -9.64
CA GLU A 114 -23.12 -7.28 -10.04
C GLU A 114 -22.31 -8.47 -9.54
N ASN A 115 -21.00 -8.49 -9.80
CA ASN A 115 -20.13 -9.56 -9.36
C ASN A 115 -20.05 -9.68 -7.82
N GLN A 116 -20.10 -8.56 -7.09
CA GLN A 116 -20.16 -8.57 -5.63
C GLN A 116 -21.47 -9.16 -5.09
N ILE A 117 -22.60 -8.86 -5.76
CA ILE A 117 -23.90 -9.43 -5.41
C ILE A 117 -23.92 -10.93 -5.70
N GLU A 118 -23.42 -11.37 -6.86
CA GLU A 118 -23.32 -12.80 -7.21
C GLU A 118 -22.48 -13.58 -6.19
N GLN A 119 -21.34 -13.02 -5.76
CA GLN A 119 -20.50 -13.64 -4.73
C GLN A 119 -21.18 -13.71 -3.35
N ALA A 120 -22.05 -12.74 -3.03
CA ALA A 120 -22.82 -12.77 -1.79
C ALA A 120 -23.90 -13.86 -1.85
N VAL A 121 -24.62 -13.94 -2.97
CA VAL A 121 -25.65 -14.97 -3.22
C VAL A 121 -25.04 -16.38 -3.19
N ALA A 122 -23.86 -16.57 -3.80
CA ALA A 122 -23.12 -17.84 -3.76
C ALA A 122 -22.70 -18.29 -2.35
N LYS A 123 -22.82 -17.41 -1.35
CA LYS A 123 -22.56 -17.69 0.07
C LYS A 123 -23.84 -17.69 0.92
N ASP A 124 -25.01 -17.81 0.27
CA ASP A 124 -26.33 -17.72 0.89
C ASP A 124 -26.58 -16.41 1.66
N LEU A 125 -25.90 -15.32 1.26
CA LEU A 125 -26.07 -13.99 1.85
C LEU A 125 -27.05 -13.17 1.00
N VAL A 126 -28.04 -12.57 1.67
CA VAL A 126 -29.01 -11.67 1.04
C VAL A 126 -28.59 -10.22 1.24
N VAL A 127 -28.35 -9.51 0.13
CA VAL A 127 -28.09 -8.06 0.15
C VAL A 127 -29.40 -7.33 0.46
N LYS A 128 -29.59 -6.89 1.71
CA LYS A 128 -30.80 -6.19 2.16
C LYS A 128 -30.78 -4.68 1.93
N VAL A 129 -29.59 -4.06 2.01
CA VAL A 129 -29.42 -2.60 1.92
C VAL A 129 -28.11 -2.28 1.20
N CYS A 130 -28.19 -1.42 0.17
CA CYS A 130 -27.03 -0.80 -0.45
C CYS A 130 -26.83 0.62 0.09
N VAL A 131 -25.73 0.88 0.79
CA VAL A 131 -25.42 2.20 1.35
C VAL A 131 -24.53 2.97 0.38
N LYS A 132 -25.02 4.14 -0.07
CA LYS A 132 -24.26 5.06 -0.90
C LYS A 132 -23.39 5.99 -0.05
N ILE A 133 -22.08 5.90 -0.23
CA ILE A 133 -21.12 6.58 0.63
C ILE A 133 -20.51 7.85 -0.01
N ILE A 134 -20.63 8.05 -1.34
CA ILE A 134 -20.13 9.25 -2.06
C ILE A 134 -21.14 9.72 -3.14
N ARG A 135 -21.21 11.04 -3.43
CA ARG A 135 -22.17 11.71 -4.33
C ARG A 135 -22.07 11.26 -5.82
N CYS A 136 -22.72 10.15 -6.20
CA CYS A 136 -23.35 9.85 -7.52
C CYS A 136 -23.71 8.34 -7.52
N MET A 137 -24.92 7.89 -7.21
CA MET A 137 -26.12 7.72 -8.05
C MET A 137 -27.39 7.81 -7.17
N LYS A 138 -28.59 8.04 -7.71
CA LYS A 138 -29.82 7.79 -6.93
C LYS A 138 -30.28 6.36 -7.23
N LEU A 139 -30.12 5.47 -6.28
CA LEU A 139 -31.02 4.33 -6.11
C LEU A 139 -32.01 4.73 -5.00
N THR A 140 -33.29 4.45 -5.24
CA THR A 140 -34.43 4.98 -4.50
C THR A 140 -34.44 4.57 -3.02
N GLU A 141 -34.83 5.55 -2.20
CA GLU A 141 -35.22 5.52 -0.78
C GLU A 141 -34.23 5.01 0.29
N CYS A 142 -33.47 5.94 0.85
CA CYS A 142 -33.32 6.05 2.30
C CYS A 142 -33.05 7.52 2.71
N SER A 143 -33.49 7.89 3.92
CA SER A 143 -33.71 9.25 4.41
C SER A 143 -32.51 10.22 4.26
N LYS A 144 -32.77 11.39 3.65
CA LYS A 144 -31.80 12.36 3.08
C LYS A 144 -30.80 13.05 4.05
N LYS A 145 -30.65 12.66 5.32
CA LYS A 145 -29.87 13.45 6.31
C LYS A 145 -28.56 12.85 6.84
N VAL A 146 -28.18 11.60 6.50
CA VAL A 146 -27.04 10.93 7.19
C VAL A 146 -25.76 10.80 6.34
N PHE A 147 -25.81 11.10 5.04
CA PHE A 147 -24.82 10.56 4.10
C PHE A 147 -23.46 11.28 4.01
N LEU A 148 -23.36 12.57 4.36
CA LEU A 148 -22.08 13.29 4.25
C LEU A 148 -21.04 12.86 5.29
N VAL A 149 -21.51 12.24 6.38
CA VAL A 149 -20.69 11.93 7.56
C VAL A 149 -20.35 10.44 7.64
N ALA A 150 -20.76 9.57 6.71
CA ALA A 150 -20.53 8.13 6.89
C ALA A 150 -19.04 7.72 6.83
N VAL A 151 -18.26 8.25 5.87
CA VAL A 151 -16.79 8.01 5.82
C VAL A 151 -16.08 8.72 6.96
N ALA A 152 -16.45 9.98 7.23
CA ALA A 152 -15.84 10.77 8.29
C ALA A 152 -16.16 10.21 9.68
N SER A 153 -17.43 9.90 9.97
CA SER A 153 -17.86 9.21 11.20
C SER A 153 -17.31 7.79 11.26
N GLY A 154 -17.26 7.04 10.16
CA GLY A 154 -16.63 5.72 10.15
C GLY A 154 -15.12 5.79 10.43
N ALA A 155 -14.42 6.77 9.87
CA ALA A 155 -13.02 7.04 10.14
C ALA A 155 -12.80 7.58 11.56
N VAL A 156 -13.70 8.40 12.10
CA VAL A 156 -13.67 8.92 13.47
C VAL A 156 -13.98 7.80 14.46
N LEU A 157 -15.03 7.02 14.26
CA LEU A 157 -15.33 5.82 15.04
C LEU A 157 -14.18 4.82 14.98
N ARG A 158 -13.54 4.65 13.82
CA ARG A 158 -12.35 3.81 13.67
C ARG A 158 -11.10 4.40 14.33
N ALA A 159 -10.98 5.72 14.37
CA ALA A 159 -9.90 6.39 15.10
C ALA A 159 -10.10 6.27 16.62
N LEU A 160 -11.36 6.26 17.07
CA LEU A 160 -11.77 6.08 18.47
C LEU A 160 -11.65 4.62 18.93
N ASP A 161 -12.01 3.64 18.10
CA ASP A 161 -11.83 2.21 18.37
C ASP A 161 -10.89 1.58 17.34
N LYS A 162 -9.60 1.55 17.69
CA LYS A 162 -8.56 0.87 16.90
C LYS A 162 -8.49 -0.63 17.17
N LYS A 163 -9.01 -1.10 18.31
CA LYS A 163 -8.85 -2.48 18.79
C LYS A 163 -9.81 -3.45 18.08
N ASN A 164 -11.07 -3.08 17.91
CA ASN A 164 -12.10 -3.98 17.36
C ASN A 164 -12.33 -3.80 15.85
N GLY A 165 -11.26 -3.61 15.09
CA GLY A 165 -11.40 -3.47 13.63
C GLY A 165 -11.52 -4.79 12.90
N PRO A 166 -11.92 -4.75 11.62
CA PRO A 166 -11.98 -5.93 10.78
C PRO A 166 -10.57 -6.53 10.59
N GLU A 167 -10.50 -7.85 10.58
CA GLU A 167 -9.31 -8.58 10.15
C GLU A 167 -9.02 -8.28 8.67
N ARG A 168 -7.73 -8.23 8.34
CA ARG A 168 -7.27 -7.94 6.99
C ARG A 168 -6.42 -9.08 6.47
N ILE A 169 -6.52 -9.36 5.17
CA ILE A 169 -5.65 -10.35 4.54
C ILE A 169 -4.38 -9.64 4.08
N SER A 170 -3.23 -10.09 4.59
CA SER A 170 -1.93 -9.56 4.17
C SER A 170 -1.69 -9.87 2.69
N GLN A 171 -1.14 -8.91 1.94
CA GLN A 171 -0.72 -9.03 0.55
C GLN A 171 0.80 -9.11 0.40
N SER A 172 1.52 -8.79 1.47
CA SER A 172 2.98 -8.86 1.55
C SER A 172 3.39 -9.59 2.84
N SER A 173 4.61 -10.11 2.85
CA SER A 173 5.24 -10.72 4.01
C SER A 173 6.24 -9.75 4.63
N TYR A 174 6.27 -9.68 5.96
CA TYR A 174 7.22 -8.86 6.73
C TYR A 174 7.97 -9.73 7.74
N GLY A 175 9.28 -9.53 7.80
CA GLY A 175 10.16 -10.37 8.59
C GLY A 175 11.46 -9.69 8.96
N PHE A 176 12.13 -10.22 9.97
CA PHE A 176 13.45 -9.74 10.36
C PHE A 176 14.54 -10.56 9.67
N LEU A 177 15.64 -9.91 9.27
CA LEU A 177 16.86 -10.62 8.88
C LEU A 177 17.46 -11.27 10.12
N ARG A 178 17.54 -12.60 10.19
CA ARG A 178 18.10 -13.33 11.31
C ARG A 178 19.45 -13.95 10.95
N ARG A 179 20.33 -14.04 11.95
CA ARG A 179 21.55 -14.86 11.91
C ARG A 179 21.26 -16.13 12.69
N GLU A 180 20.84 -17.17 11.99
CA GLU A 180 20.38 -18.42 12.59
C GLU A 180 21.48 -19.47 12.60
N PRO A 181 21.60 -20.29 13.67
CA PRO A 181 22.48 -21.46 13.65
C PRO A 181 22.14 -22.38 12.46
N TRP A 182 23.16 -22.93 11.81
CA TRP A 182 23.00 -23.75 10.61
C TRP A 182 22.41 -25.12 10.95
N GLN A 183 21.08 -25.19 10.92
CA GLN A 183 20.29 -26.40 11.21
C GLN A 183 19.48 -26.88 9.99
N PRO A 184 20.12 -27.45 8.94
CA PRO A 184 19.42 -27.86 7.71
C PRO A 184 18.37 -28.96 7.89
N LYS A 185 18.45 -29.73 8.99
CA LYS A 185 17.44 -30.74 9.35
C LYS A 185 16.15 -30.11 9.89
N VAL A 186 16.24 -28.94 10.51
CA VAL A 186 15.10 -28.21 11.09
C VAL A 186 14.54 -27.21 10.09
N TYR A 187 15.43 -26.50 9.40
CA TYR A 187 15.09 -25.48 8.42
C TYR A 187 15.60 -25.89 7.03
N PRO A 188 14.73 -26.42 6.14
CA PRO A 188 15.13 -26.80 4.79
C PRO A 188 15.76 -25.64 3.99
N GLY A 189 15.39 -24.40 4.31
CA GLY A 189 15.99 -23.18 3.73
C GLY A 189 17.50 -23.02 3.96
N HIS A 190 18.08 -23.76 4.90
CA HIS A 190 19.52 -23.75 5.20
C HIS A 190 20.35 -24.70 4.34
N GLU A 191 19.74 -25.72 3.71
CA GLU A 191 20.48 -26.80 3.03
C GLU A 191 21.41 -26.30 1.93
N ARG A 192 20.92 -25.34 1.12
CA ARG A 192 21.69 -24.73 0.02
C ARG A 192 22.29 -23.38 0.39
N ALA A 193 22.14 -22.96 1.64
CA ALA A 193 22.62 -21.67 2.09
C ALA A 193 24.11 -21.73 2.45
N LYS A 194 24.85 -20.66 2.13
CA LYS A 194 26.26 -20.55 2.52
C LYS A 194 26.36 -20.24 4.02
N ALA A 195 26.56 -21.27 4.83
CA ALA A 195 26.88 -21.11 6.25
C ALA A 195 28.28 -20.51 6.45
N LYS A 196 28.43 -19.71 7.50
CA LYS A 196 29.71 -19.11 7.92
C LYS A 196 29.95 -19.43 9.38
N GLU A 197 31.15 -19.89 9.67
CA GLU A 197 31.61 -20.09 11.05
C GLU A 197 31.89 -18.74 11.70
N SER A 198 31.52 -18.61 12.97
CA SER A 198 31.76 -17.46 13.82
C SER A 198 33.11 -17.64 14.52
N GLU A 199 34.03 -16.68 14.40
CA GLU A 199 35.29 -16.72 15.15
C GLU A 199 35.09 -16.54 16.67
N LEU A 200 33.94 -16.01 17.09
CA LEU A 200 33.65 -15.74 18.49
C LEU A 200 33.13 -16.97 19.24
N ASP A 201 32.18 -17.68 18.66
CA ASP A 201 31.50 -18.81 19.33
C ASP A 201 31.81 -20.17 18.67
N GLY A 202 32.49 -20.19 17.52
CA GLY A 202 32.84 -21.39 16.75
C GLY A 202 31.67 -22.03 16.00
N GLU A 203 30.46 -21.47 16.11
CA GLU A 203 29.25 -22.05 15.50
C GLU A 203 29.06 -21.56 14.06
N LYS A 204 28.37 -22.39 13.26
CA LYS A 204 28.01 -22.06 11.88
C LYS A 204 26.66 -21.37 11.83
N TYR A 205 26.59 -20.24 11.14
CA TYR A 205 25.37 -19.45 10.98
C TYR A 205 25.02 -19.20 9.52
N VAL A 206 23.72 -19.01 9.27
CA VAL A 206 23.17 -18.55 8.00
C VAL A 206 22.39 -17.26 8.21
N ALA A 207 22.55 -16.32 7.29
CA ALA A 207 21.69 -15.13 7.22
C ALA A 207 20.41 -15.46 6.46
N THR A 208 19.28 -15.47 7.17
CA THR A 208 17.94 -15.80 6.69
C THR A 208 16.96 -14.67 6.97
N ILE A 209 15.75 -14.74 6.40
CA ILE A 209 14.65 -13.84 6.79
C ILE A 209 13.59 -14.70 7.47
N ASP A 210 13.18 -14.28 8.68
CA ASP A 210 12.08 -14.90 9.41
C ASP A 210 10.86 -13.98 9.40
N TYR A 211 9.83 -14.38 8.66
CA TYR A 211 8.60 -13.63 8.41
C TYR A 211 7.57 -13.87 9.51
N PHE A 212 7.26 -12.84 10.31
CA PHE A 212 6.17 -12.89 11.29
C PHE A 212 4.80 -12.63 10.65
N MET A 213 4.73 -11.71 9.68
CA MET A 213 3.49 -11.44 8.93
C MET A 213 3.64 -12.10 7.57
N ILE A 214 2.79 -13.08 7.26
CA ILE A 214 2.90 -13.87 6.02
C ILE A 214 1.77 -13.47 5.07
N LYS A 215 2.10 -13.26 3.80
CA LYS A 215 1.15 -13.02 2.71
C LYS A 215 0.04 -14.07 2.71
N GLY A 216 -1.19 -13.60 2.46
CA GLY A 216 -2.39 -14.42 2.41
C GLY A 216 -2.98 -14.79 3.78
N LYS A 217 -2.30 -14.47 4.89
CA LYS A 217 -2.82 -14.73 6.25
C LYS A 217 -3.66 -13.56 6.78
N PRO A 218 -4.68 -13.83 7.61
CA PRO A 218 -5.43 -12.79 8.30
C PRO A 218 -4.58 -12.15 9.39
N VAL A 219 -4.71 -10.83 9.54
CA VAL A 219 -4.02 -10.02 10.53
C VAL A 219 -5.06 -9.16 11.24
N ARG A 220 -5.11 -9.27 12.56
CA ARG A 220 -5.96 -8.41 13.38
C ARG A 220 -5.42 -6.98 13.37
N PRO A 221 -6.29 -5.98 13.50
CA PRO A 221 -5.85 -4.59 13.51
C PRO A 221 -5.00 -4.23 14.73
N ASP A 222 -5.18 -4.90 15.87
CA ASP A 222 -4.30 -4.80 17.02
C ASP A 222 -3.71 -6.19 17.21
N HIS A 223 -2.54 -6.43 16.63
CA HIS A 223 -1.93 -7.76 16.58
C HIS A 223 -0.46 -7.67 16.93
N GLN A 224 -0.10 -8.26 18.06
CA GLN A 224 1.29 -8.52 18.41
C GLN A 224 1.65 -9.93 17.93
N PHE A 225 2.67 -10.03 17.09
CA PHE A 225 3.23 -11.31 16.68
C PHE A 225 4.09 -11.91 17.81
N PRO A 226 4.35 -13.24 17.79
CA PRO A 226 5.31 -13.86 18.68
C PRO A 226 6.64 -13.10 18.67
N SER A 227 7.26 -12.91 19.84
CA SER A 227 8.56 -12.26 19.92
C SER A 227 9.66 -13.18 19.38
N PHE A 228 10.74 -12.57 18.88
CA PHE A 228 11.93 -13.27 18.43
C PHE A 228 13.05 -13.08 19.45
N PRO A 229 13.33 -14.08 20.31
CA PRO A 229 14.54 -14.08 21.10
C PRO A 229 15.76 -14.08 20.17
N THR A 230 16.69 -13.16 20.41
CA THR A 230 17.85 -12.98 19.57
C THR A 230 19.03 -12.44 20.36
N TYR A 231 20.21 -12.45 19.75
CA TYR A 231 21.41 -11.96 20.39
C TYR A 231 22.45 -11.48 19.38
N HIS A 232 23.33 -10.60 19.82
CA HIS A 232 24.55 -10.22 19.11
C HIS A 232 25.78 -10.60 19.95
N THR A 233 26.84 -11.03 19.27
CA THR A 233 28.13 -11.33 19.90
C THR A 233 29.17 -10.27 19.51
N PHE A 234 30.01 -9.89 20.46
CA PHE A 234 31.02 -8.84 20.31
C PHE A 234 32.37 -9.30 20.87
N ALA A 235 33.46 -8.99 20.17
CA ALA A 235 34.81 -9.23 20.69
C ALA A 235 35.06 -8.46 22.01
N ILE A 236 36.00 -8.92 22.82
CA ILE A 236 36.28 -8.33 24.15
C ILE A 236 36.79 -6.89 24.04
N ASP A 237 37.56 -6.62 22.99
CA ASP A 237 38.17 -5.34 22.66
C ASP A 237 37.30 -4.48 21.73
N ALA A 238 36.09 -4.92 21.38
CA ALA A 238 35.20 -4.14 20.52
C ALA A 238 34.86 -2.78 21.15
N GLU A 239 35.03 -1.69 20.41
CA GLU A 239 34.82 -0.33 20.92
C GLU A 239 33.37 -0.10 21.36
N ARG A 240 32.41 -0.53 20.52
CA ARG A 240 30.97 -0.33 20.71
C ARG A 240 30.16 -1.59 20.42
N PHE A 241 29.09 -1.80 21.18
CA PHE A 241 28.17 -2.92 20.99
C PHE A 241 26.92 -2.48 20.23
N LEU A 242 27.08 -2.24 18.92
CA LEU A 242 25.97 -1.83 18.05
C LEU A 242 25.16 -3.04 17.61
N CYS A 243 23.95 -3.19 18.14
CA CYS A 243 22.98 -4.16 17.68
C CYS A 243 22.16 -3.55 16.53
N GLU A 244 22.41 -4.01 15.32
CA GLU A 244 21.65 -3.62 14.13
C GLU A 244 20.63 -4.69 13.76
N GLU A 245 19.38 -4.27 13.54
CA GLU A 245 18.29 -5.14 13.15
C GLU A 245 17.58 -4.61 11.91
N LEU A 246 17.49 -5.46 10.89
CA LEU A 246 16.89 -5.11 9.59
C LEU A 246 15.55 -5.80 9.43
N LEU A 247 14.54 -5.01 9.07
CA LEU A 247 13.22 -5.48 8.70
C LEU A 247 13.08 -5.50 7.18
N TYR A 248 12.57 -6.61 6.67
CA TYR A 248 12.33 -6.87 5.25
C TYR A 248 10.83 -6.94 4.94
N VAL A 249 10.49 -6.57 3.71
CA VAL A 249 9.19 -6.81 3.08
C VAL A 249 9.40 -7.59 1.79
N SER A 250 8.49 -8.52 1.48
CA SER A 250 8.44 -9.23 0.20
C SER A 250 6.98 -9.40 -0.22
N ASP A 251 6.67 -9.18 -1.49
CA ASP A 251 5.33 -9.38 -2.04
C ASP A 251 5.11 -10.81 -2.52
N THR A 252 6.13 -11.66 -2.52
CA THR A 252 6.04 -13.05 -3.00
C THR A 252 6.39 -14.09 -1.95
N ALA A 253 7.15 -13.76 -0.91
CA ALA A 253 7.60 -14.72 0.10
C ALA A 253 6.43 -15.29 0.90
N THR A 254 6.46 -16.61 1.10
CA THR A 254 5.48 -17.35 1.91
C THR A 254 6.13 -18.23 2.97
N GLU A 255 7.46 -18.26 3.04
CA GLU A 255 8.24 -19.17 3.88
C GLU A 255 9.39 -18.43 4.59
N SER A 256 9.57 -18.71 5.89
CA SER A 256 10.68 -18.24 6.72
C SER A 256 11.96 -19.08 6.55
N HIS A 257 13.04 -18.64 7.19
CA HIS A 257 14.32 -19.36 7.34
C HIS A 257 15.02 -19.69 6.01
N CYS A 258 14.59 -19.03 4.93
CA CYS A 258 15.29 -19.07 3.67
C CYS A 258 16.39 -18.00 3.67
N SER A 259 17.56 -18.33 3.14
CA SER A 259 18.65 -17.35 3.00
C SER A 259 18.20 -16.12 2.21
N ARG A 260 18.74 -14.94 2.53
CA ARG A 260 18.49 -13.70 1.75
C ARG A 260 18.80 -13.87 0.25
N ARG A 261 19.74 -14.76 -0.10
CA ARG A 261 20.12 -15.03 -1.50
C ARG A 261 19.28 -16.11 -2.18
N ASN A 262 18.32 -16.70 -1.47
CA ASN A 262 17.43 -17.70 -2.03
C ASN A 262 16.44 -17.05 -3.01
N ILE A 263 16.07 -17.77 -4.07
CA ILE A 263 15.07 -17.31 -5.05
C ILE A 263 13.72 -16.93 -4.41
N LYS A 264 13.36 -17.58 -3.29
CA LYS A 264 12.16 -17.28 -2.50
C LYS A 264 12.17 -15.89 -1.85
N ASN A 265 13.35 -15.25 -1.78
CA ASN A 265 13.55 -13.91 -1.23
C ASN A 265 14.04 -12.93 -2.32
N ALA A 266 13.85 -13.24 -3.61
CA ALA A 266 14.39 -12.44 -4.71
C ALA A 266 13.84 -10.99 -4.75
N ASP A 267 12.60 -10.79 -4.32
CA ASP A 267 11.93 -9.48 -4.24
C ASP A 267 12.02 -8.84 -2.84
N ALA A 268 12.70 -9.47 -1.89
CA ALA A 268 12.76 -9.00 -0.52
C ALA A 268 13.57 -7.70 -0.41
N GLN A 269 12.95 -6.65 0.14
CA GLN A 269 13.53 -5.31 0.28
C GLN A 269 13.58 -4.90 1.75
N ILE A 270 14.61 -4.14 2.12
CA ILE A 270 14.70 -3.53 3.46
C ILE A 270 13.64 -2.43 3.56
N THR A 271 12.81 -2.49 4.59
CA THR A 271 11.74 -1.51 4.86
C THR A 271 11.89 -0.82 6.21
N GLY A 272 12.70 -1.38 7.12
CA GLY A 272 12.94 -0.82 8.44
C GLY A 272 14.28 -1.22 9.03
N ARG A 273 14.72 -0.45 10.03
CA ARG A 273 15.99 -0.65 10.72
C ARG A 273 15.88 -0.21 12.18
N ILE A 274 16.46 -0.99 13.08
CA ILE A 274 16.77 -0.57 14.45
C ILE A 274 18.29 -0.59 14.60
N ILE A 275 18.87 0.44 15.22
CA ILE A 275 20.26 0.44 15.66
C ILE A 275 20.26 0.85 17.12
N VAL A 276 20.79 0.01 18.00
CA VAL A 276 20.93 0.32 19.42
C VAL A 276 22.37 0.14 19.85
N ASP A 277 22.90 1.13 20.56
CA ASP A 277 24.19 1.02 21.23
C ASP A 277 24.03 0.40 22.63
N MET A 278 24.47 -0.85 22.75
CA MET A 278 24.39 -1.66 23.97
C MET A 278 25.68 -1.61 24.79
N THR A 279 26.62 -0.72 24.47
CA THR A 279 27.93 -0.63 25.14
C THR A 279 27.78 -0.43 26.64
N PHE A 280 26.71 0.25 27.07
CA PHE A 280 26.40 0.45 28.48
C PHE A 280 26.25 -0.85 29.28
N LEU A 281 25.88 -1.97 28.64
CA LEU A 281 25.78 -3.27 29.32
C LEU A 281 27.15 -3.74 29.80
N ARG A 282 28.19 -3.55 29.00
CA ARG A 282 29.59 -3.80 29.39
C ARG A 282 30.05 -2.78 30.42
N ASP A 283 29.90 -1.49 30.12
CA ASP A 283 30.50 -0.42 30.93
C ASP A 283 29.90 -0.36 32.35
N LYS A 284 28.63 -0.78 32.50
CA LYS A 284 27.96 -0.91 33.81
C LYS A 284 28.06 -2.31 34.41
N ASN A 285 28.85 -3.20 33.80
CA ASN A 285 29.07 -4.58 34.25
C ASN A 285 27.77 -5.40 34.43
N ILE A 286 26.77 -5.13 33.58
CA ILE A 286 25.47 -5.83 33.57
C ILE A 286 25.60 -7.20 32.91
N ILE A 287 26.47 -7.31 31.91
CA ILE A 287 26.81 -8.57 31.25
C ILE A 287 28.27 -8.94 31.52
N LYS A 288 28.56 -10.23 31.56
CA LYS A 288 29.91 -10.76 31.69
C LYS A 288 30.35 -11.42 30.38
N PRO A 289 31.66 -11.46 30.09
CA PRO A 289 32.18 -12.26 29.00
C PRO A 289 31.74 -13.72 29.11
N VAL A 290 31.37 -14.29 27.97
CA VAL A 290 31.07 -15.70 27.79
C VAL A 290 32.34 -16.40 27.30
N PHE A 291 32.55 -17.61 27.79
CA PHE A 291 33.60 -18.51 27.31
C PHE A 291 32.94 -19.54 26.40
N PRO A 292 33.43 -19.74 25.16
CA PRO A 292 32.99 -20.84 24.32
C PRO A 292 33.36 -22.17 24.99
N GLU A 293 32.63 -23.23 24.64
CA GLU A 293 32.89 -24.58 25.15
C GLU A 293 34.33 -25.02 24.82
N GLU A 294 34.94 -25.86 25.67
CA GLU A 294 36.36 -26.29 25.50
C GLU A 294 36.65 -26.97 24.16
N VAL A 295 35.62 -27.49 23.50
CA VAL A 295 35.71 -28.18 22.20
C VAL A 295 35.48 -27.23 21.01
N SER A 296 35.09 -25.97 21.27
CA SER A 296 34.83 -24.95 20.25
C SER A 296 36.10 -24.17 19.90
N SER A 297 36.24 -23.79 18.63
CA SER A 297 37.27 -22.88 18.11
C SER A 297 37.06 -21.42 18.51
N GLY A 298 35.97 -21.11 19.23
CA GLY A 298 35.59 -19.75 19.59
C GLY A 298 36.56 -19.06 20.56
N MET A 299 36.44 -17.74 20.64
CA MET A 299 37.18 -16.89 21.57
C MET A 299 36.26 -16.32 22.67
N LYS A 300 36.84 -15.92 23.80
CA LYS A 300 36.12 -15.18 24.84
C LYS A 300 35.46 -13.94 24.21
N HIS A 301 34.18 -13.73 24.45
CA HIS A 301 33.41 -12.65 23.82
C HIS A 301 32.25 -12.17 24.71
N TYR A 302 31.64 -11.03 24.39
CA TYR A 302 30.39 -10.59 25.00
C TYR A 302 29.20 -11.05 24.18
N ARG A 303 28.10 -11.39 24.86
CA ARG A 303 26.82 -11.72 24.25
C ARG A 303 25.74 -10.80 24.82
N VAL A 304 24.96 -10.20 23.92
CA VAL A 304 23.84 -9.32 24.27
C VAL A 304 22.56 -9.97 23.81
N ASP A 305 21.79 -10.52 24.75
CA ASP A 305 20.49 -11.15 24.47
C ASP A 305 19.33 -10.17 24.66
N TYR A 306 18.36 -10.24 23.75
CA TYR A 306 17.15 -9.42 23.74
C TYR A 306 16.06 -10.05 22.87
N GLU A 307 14.88 -9.42 22.82
CA GLU A 307 13.80 -9.87 21.94
C GLU A 307 13.39 -8.78 20.95
N LEU A 308 12.99 -9.22 19.75
CA LEU A 308 12.30 -8.37 18.78
C LEU A 308 10.80 -8.62 18.82
N VAL A 309 10.03 -7.54 18.84
CA VAL A 309 8.56 -7.61 18.84
C VAL A 309 8.02 -6.80 17.68
N ALA A 310 7.09 -7.38 16.91
CA ALA A 310 6.37 -6.71 15.84
C ALA A 310 4.88 -6.59 16.20
N ILE A 311 4.32 -5.40 16.02
CA ILE A 311 2.96 -5.05 16.43
C ILE A 311 2.27 -4.28 15.30
N VAL A 312 1.13 -4.79 14.85
CA VAL A 312 0.24 -4.08 13.94
C VAL A 312 -0.73 -3.25 14.76
N GLU A 313 -0.78 -1.95 14.46
CA GLU A 313 -1.69 -0.96 15.04
C GLU A 313 -2.50 -0.29 13.92
N GLY A 314 -3.65 -0.89 13.60
CA GLY A 314 -4.52 -0.54 12.50
C GLY A 314 -3.88 -0.77 11.14
N ARG A 315 -3.18 0.25 10.64
CA ARG A 315 -2.45 0.24 9.35
C ARG A 315 -0.98 0.60 9.51
N ALA A 316 -0.48 0.64 10.74
CA ALA A 316 0.92 0.85 11.02
C ALA A 316 1.54 -0.44 11.56
N LEU A 317 2.79 -0.68 11.20
CA LEU A 317 3.62 -1.69 11.82
C LEU A 317 4.63 -0.98 12.72
N ARG A 318 4.59 -1.30 14.01
CA ARG A 318 5.60 -0.92 15.01
C ARG A 318 6.47 -2.12 15.29
N TYR A 319 7.77 -1.92 15.38
CA TYR A 319 8.74 -2.97 15.68
C TYR A 319 9.74 -2.47 16.71
N GLU A 320 10.12 -3.32 17.66
CA GLU A 320 10.86 -2.93 18.85
C GLU A 320 11.92 -3.96 19.22
N ALA A 321 13.06 -3.50 19.69
CA ALA A 321 14.05 -4.29 20.42
C ALA A 321 13.86 -4.04 21.92
N ARG A 322 13.55 -5.10 22.67
CA ARG A 322 13.21 -5.06 24.10
C ARG A 322 14.12 -5.98 24.90
N SER A 323 14.36 -5.62 26.16
CA SER A 323 14.97 -6.54 27.11
C SER A 323 14.15 -7.83 27.29
N LEU A 324 14.80 -8.98 27.52
CA LEU A 324 14.19 -10.31 27.65
C LEU A 324 13.19 -10.49 28.82
N ALA A 325 12.96 -9.48 29.65
CA ALA A 325 12.03 -9.60 30.78
C ALA A 325 10.57 -9.58 30.29
N GLY A 326 9.83 -10.67 30.58
CA GLY A 326 8.44 -10.87 30.18
C GLY A 326 7.48 -9.75 30.61
N GLU A 327 6.43 -9.57 29.80
CA GLU A 327 5.40 -8.53 29.87
C GLU A 327 5.91 -7.08 29.91
N GLY A 328 6.56 -6.65 28.82
CA GLY A 328 6.79 -5.24 28.52
C GLY A 328 8.22 -4.75 28.79
N GLY A 329 9.20 -5.65 28.74
CA GLY A 329 10.63 -5.39 28.88
C GLY A 329 11.07 -4.06 28.23
N LYS A 330 12.00 -3.37 28.90
CA LYS A 330 12.47 -2.04 28.51
C LYS A 330 12.79 -1.99 27.00
N VAL A 331 12.11 -1.10 26.28
CA VAL A 331 12.37 -0.85 24.86
C VAL A 331 13.69 -0.10 24.75
N TRP A 332 14.63 -0.65 23.99
CA TRP A 332 15.93 -0.04 23.75
C TRP A 332 16.01 0.67 22.39
N GLY A 333 15.27 0.16 21.41
CA GLY A 333 15.13 0.78 20.10
C GLY A 333 13.80 0.38 19.46
N ASN A 334 13.27 1.23 18.59
CA ASN A 334 12.04 0.96 17.87
C ASN A 334 11.99 1.66 16.52
N GLY A 335 11.01 1.26 15.71
CA GLY A 335 10.63 1.96 14.50
C GLY A 335 9.15 1.75 14.18
N ARG A 336 8.63 2.56 13.26
CA ARG A 336 7.24 2.48 12.83
C ARG A 336 7.10 2.98 11.39
N PHE A 337 6.25 2.32 10.60
CA PHE A 337 5.81 2.82 9.30
C PHE A 337 4.41 2.32 8.95
N SER A 338 3.85 2.85 7.85
CA SER A 338 2.54 2.45 7.35
C SER A 338 2.64 1.17 6.53
N ILE A 339 1.78 0.20 6.83
CA ILE A 339 1.58 -1.04 6.06
C ILE A 339 0.20 -1.06 5.37
N ALA A 340 -0.42 0.11 5.15
CA ALA A 340 -1.74 0.22 4.55
C ALA A 340 -1.85 -0.50 3.19
N ALA A 341 -0.81 -0.37 2.35
CA ALA A 341 -0.74 -0.99 1.03
C ALA A 341 -0.50 -2.51 1.09
N ALA A 342 -0.07 -3.04 2.24
CA ALA A 342 0.17 -4.47 2.44
C ALA A 342 -1.12 -5.26 2.75
N PHE A 343 -2.30 -4.63 2.71
CA PHE A 343 -3.57 -5.30 2.98
C PHE A 343 -4.46 -5.29 1.76
N ARG A 344 -5.21 -6.39 1.56
CA ARG A 344 -6.16 -6.50 0.46
C ARG A 344 -7.24 -5.42 0.57
N GLU A 345 -7.45 -4.67 -0.50
CA GLU A 345 -8.53 -3.68 -0.60
C GLU A 345 -9.91 -4.33 -0.37
N GLY A 346 -10.87 -3.54 0.12
CA GLY A 346 -12.23 -4.02 0.41
C GLY A 346 -12.35 -4.99 1.60
N THR A 347 -11.28 -5.21 2.38
CA THR A 347 -11.36 -5.83 3.71
C THR A 347 -11.67 -4.74 4.74
N ALA A 348 -12.96 -4.47 4.91
CA ALA A 348 -13.52 -3.60 5.93
C ALA A 348 -14.77 -4.25 6.53
#